data_AF-A0A0Q7HXW0-F1
#
_entry.id   AF-A0A0Q7HXW0-F1
#
_cell.length_a   1.000
_cell.length_b   1.000
_cell.length_c   1.000
_cell.angle_alpha   90.00
_cell.angle_beta   90.00
_cell.angle_gamma   90.00
#
_symmetry.space_group_name_H-M   'P 1'
#
loop_
_entity.id
_entity.type
_entity.pdbx_description
1 polymer ?
#
loop_
_entity_poly.entity_id
_entity_poly.type
_entity_poly.pdbx_seq_one_letter_code
_entity_poly.pdbx_strand_id
1 'polypeptide(L)' 'MKMTIGVPAETLAGETRVAVTPETVKKLVASGHTVRVQSGAGVAASVTDAAYQAAGAEITNMNA' A
#
# COMPACT_ATOMS: atom_id res chain seq x y z
N MET A 1 -19.20 0.32 6.92
CA MET A 1 -18.54 1.53 7.48
C MET A 1 -17.24 1.75 6.72
N LYS A 2 -16.99 2.95 6.19
CA LYS A 2 -15.76 3.27 5.44
C LYS A 2 -14.61 3.51 6.43
N MET A 3 -13.44 2.94 6.16
CA MET A 3 -12.24 3.06 7.00
C MET A 3 -11.02 3.41 6.15
N THR A 4 -10.02 4.03 6.77
CA THR A 4 -8.72 4.31 6.14
C THR A 4 -7.69 3.32 6.68
N ILE A 5 -7.01 2.62 5.77
CA ILE A 5 -6.00 1.59 6.06
C ILE A 5 -4.65 2.13 5.58
N GLY A 6 -3.68 2.24 6.48
CA GLY A 6 -2.32 2.68 6.18
C GLY A 6 -1.36 1.51 5.97
N VAL A 7 -0.49 1.62 4.98
CA VAL A 7 0.55 0.65 4.64
C VAL A 7 1.90 1.38 4.61
N PRO A 8 2.61 1.44 5.75
CA PRO A 8 3.95 2.04 5.80
C PRO A 8 4.98 1.15 5.11
N ALA A 9 6.13 1.74 4.77
CA ALA A 9 7.31 0.97 4.37
C ALA A 9 7.91 0.25 5.59
N GLU A 10 8.36 -0.99 5.42
CA GLU A 10 9.10 -1.71 6.44
C GLU A 10 10.46 -1.05 6.71
N THR A 11 10.86 -0.98 7.98
CA THR A 11 12.10 -0.28 8.41
C THR A 11 13.21 -1.23 8.87
N LEU A 12 12.89 -2.51 9.05
CA LEU A 12 13.87 -3.51 9.45
C LEU A 12 14.86 -3.79 8.32
N ALA A 13 16.16 -3.75 8.62
CA ALA A 13 17.20 -4.02 7.64
C ALA A 13 17.05 -5.44 7.03
N GLY A 14 17.02 -5.50 5.69
CA GLY A 14 16.86 -6.75 4.95
C GLY A 14 15.42 -7.27 4.86
N GLU A 15 14.43 -6.57 5.45
CA GLU A 15 13.03 -6.90 5.26
C GLU A 15 12.61 -6.51 3.83
N THR A 16 11.98 -7.46 3.14
CA THR A 16 11.58 -7.31 1.72
C THR A 16 10.08 -7.47 1.52
N ARG A 17 9.33 -7.82 2.58
CA ARG A 17 7.88 -7.94 2.53
C ARG A 17 7.22 -6.56 2.58
N VAL A 18 5.94 -6.56 2.26
CA VAL A 18 5.02 -5.44 2.39
C VAL A 18 3.68 -5.97 2.89
N ALA A 19 2.99 -5.21 3.73
CA ALA A 19 1.79 -5.71 4.42
C ALA A 19 0.63 -6.08 3.47
N VAL A 20 0.57 -5.50 2.27
CA VAL A 20 -0.50 -5.79 1.29
C VAL A 20 0.03 -5.88 -0.15
N THR A 21 -0.57 -6.77 -0.93
CA THR A 21 -0.35 -6.85 -2.39
C THR A 21 -1.38 -5.99 -3.13
N PRO A 22 -1.15 -5.63 -4.42
CA PRO A 22 -2.15 -4.91 -5.23
C PRO A 22 -3.49 -5.63 -5.33
N GLU A 23 -3.50 -6.97 -5.31
CA GLU A 23 -4.76 -7.74 -5.30
C GLU A 23 -5.55 -7.52 -4.00
N THR A 24 -4.88 -7.52 -2.85
CA THR A 24 -5.51 -7.23 -1.55
C THR A 24 -6.02 -5.79 -1.51
N VAL A 25 -5.26 -4.82 -2.05
CA VAL A 25 -5.71 -3.44 -2.19
C VAL A 25 -7.01 -3.34 -2.98
N LYS A 26 -7.10 -3.99 -4.15
CA LYS A 26 -8.34 -4.00 -4.96
C LYS A 26 -9.55 -4.49 -4.16
N LYS A 27 -9.37 -5.56 -3.37
CA LYS A 27 -10.46 -6.12 -2.54
C LYS A 27 -10.90 -5.16 -1.45
N LEU A 28 -9.95 -4.52 -0.75
CA LEU A 28 -10.24 -3.54 0.30
C LEU A 28 -10.90 -2.27 -0.23
N VAL A 29 -10.47 -1.79 -1.39
CA VAL A 29 -11.09 -0.65 -2.08
C VAL A 29 -12.50 -1.00 -2.55
N ALA A 30 -12.68 -2.19 -3.13
CA ALA A 30 -13.98 -2.69 -3.57
C ALA A 30 -14.98 -2.88 -2.40
N SER A 31 -14.49 -3.20 -1.19
CA SER A 31 -15.33 -3.25 0.02
C SER A 31 -15.60 -1.86 0.63
N GLY A 32 -15.14 -0.78 -0.02
CA GLY A 32 -15.44 0.60 0.33
C GLY A 32 -14.46 1.25 1.30
N HIS A 33 -13.28 0.67 1.54
CA HIS A 33 -12.22 1.27 2.34
C HIS A 33 -11.30 2.15 1.49
N THR A 34 -10.64 3.11 2.13
CA THR A 34 -9.52 3.85 1.54
C THR A 34 -8.22 3.18 1.96
N VAL A 35 -7.35 2.85 1.00
CA VAL A 35 -6.02 2.30 1.28
C VAL A 35 -4.97 3.35 0.94
N ARG A 36 -4.11 3.68 1.90
CA ARG A 36 -2.98 4.59 1.73
C ARG A 36 -1.68 3.83 1.84
N VAL A 37 -0.87 3.87 0.80
CA VAL A 37 0.43 3.19 0.76
C VAL A 37 1.53 4.24 0.77
N GLN A 38 2.50 4.07 1.67
CA GLN A 38 3.69 4.91 1.67
C GLN A 38 4.46 4.71 0.37
N SER A 39 4.88 5.80 -0.27
CA SER A 39 5.70 5.73 -1.49
C SER A 39 6.94 4.87 -1.26
N GLY A 40 7.16 3.92 -2.17
CA GLY A 40 8.28 2.99 -2.09
C GLY A 40 8.07 1.76 -1.20
N ALA A 41 6.96 1.65 -0.45
CA ALA A 41 6.75 0.56 0.51
C ALA A 41 6.80 -0.85 -0.11
N GLY A 42 6.39 -0.99 -1.37
CA GLY A 42 6.40 -2.29 -2.08
C GLY A 42 7.64 -2.57 -2.92
N VAL A 43 8.60 -1.63 -3.03
CA VAL A 43 9.71 -1.75 -4.00
C VAL A 43 10.57 -2.98 -3.71
N ALA A 44 10.90 -3.22 -2.44
CA ALA A 44 11.66 -4.40 -2.03
C ALA A 44 10.89 -5.72 -2.28
N ALA A 45 9.56 -5.66 -2.30
CA ALA A 45 8.66 -6.76 -2.65
C ALA A 45 8.41 -6.89 -4.17
N SER A 46 9.13 -6.13 -5.01
CA SER A 46 8.92 -6.04 -6.47
C SER A 46 7.54 -5.52 -6.89
N VAL A 47 6.93 -4.67 -6.06
CA VAL A 47 5.66 -4.00 -6.36
C VAL A 47 5.87 -2.50 -6.46
N THR A 48 5.57 -1.92 -7.61
CA THR A 48 5.72 -0.47 -7.84
C THR A 48 4.56 0.33 -7.26
N ASP A 49 4.80 1.59 -6.92
CA ASP A 49 3.74 2.54 -6.54
C ASP A 49 2.64 2.61 -7.59
N ALA A 50 2.99 2.57 -8.88
CA ALA A 50 2.04 2.54 -9.98
C ALA A 50 1.10 1.32 -9.94
N ALA A 51 1.60 0.15 -9.49
CA ALA A 51 0.77 -1.04 -9.33
C ALA A 51 -0.27 -0.88 -8.21
N TYR A 52 0.09 -0.20 -7.12
CA TYR A 52 -0.84 0.15 -6.04
C TYR A 52 -1.86 1.21 -6.49
N GLN A 53 -1.44 2.22 -7.23
CA GLN A 53 -2.35 3.22 -7.80
C GLN A 53 -3.35 2.58 -8.77
N ALA A 54 -2.89 1.68 -9.65
CA ALA A 54 -3.75 0.92 -10.55
C ALA A 54 -4.71 -0.02 -9.80
N ALA A 55 -4.40 -0.39 -8.56
CA ALA A 55 -5.27 -1.14 -7.67
C ALA A 55 -6.27 -0.25 -6.88
N GLY A 56 -6.15 1.07 -6.98
CA GLY A 56 -7.02 2.03 -6.30
C GLY A 56 -6.50 2.55 -4.95
N ALA A 57 -5.25 2.28 -4.60
CA ALA A 57 -4.63 2.89 -3.43
C ALA A 57 -4.19 4.34 -3.69
N GLU A 58 -4.23 5.15 -2.64
CA GLU A 58 -3.63 6.48 -2.57
C GLU A 58 -2.15 6.33 -2.17
N ILE A 59 -1.22 6.87 -2.96
CA ILE A 59 0.20 6.94 -2.56
C ILE A 59 0.39 8.17 -1.67
N THR A 60 1.02 7.97 -0.52
CA THR A 60 1.31 9.03 0.45
C THR A 60 2.77 9.01 0.87
N ASN A 61 3.23 10.11 1.46
CA ASN A 61 4.55 10.21 2.09
C ASN A 61 4.41 10.06 3.61
N MET A 62 5.53 9.85 4.29
CA MET A 62 5.57 9.65 5.75
C MET A 62 5.00 10.84 6.57
N ASN A 63 4.87 12.02 5.95
CA ASN A 63 4.49 13.28 6.60
C ASN A 63 3.16 13.88 6.07
N ALA A 64 2.40 13.15 5.26
CA ALA A 64 1.19 13.65 4.57
C ALA A 64 -0.12 13.08 5.15
#